data_AF-A0A9X5X5Y3-F1
#
_entry.id   AF-A0A9X5X5Y3-F1
#
_cell.length_a   1.000
_cell.length_b   1.000
_cell.length_c   1.000
_cell.angle_alpha   90.00
_cell.angle_beta   90.00
_cell.angle_gamma   90.00
#
_symmetry.space_group_name_H-M   'P 1'
#
loop_
_entity.id
_entity.type
_entity.pdbx_description
1 polymer ?
#
loop_
_entity_poly.entity_id
_entity_poly.type
_entity_poly.pdbx_seq_one_letter_code
_entity_poly.pdbx_strand_id
1 'polypeptide(L)' 'LMGRASHWASTARWLSERHRAVALDQRGHGQSDKAPEGQYTREAYVEDVEAALEQLGLAPTVLIGHAMG' A
#
# COMPACT_ATOMS: atom_id res chain seq x y z
N LEU A 1 -4.38 -12.45 3.96
CA LEU A 1 -3.53 -12.84 2.81
C LEU A 1 -2.05 -12.64 3.17
N MET A 2 -1.11 -12.96 2.27
CA MET A 2 0.34 -12.84 2.50
C MET A 2 0.87 -11.51 1.96
N GLY A 3 1.74 -10.83 2.71
CA GLY A 3 2.20 -9.46 2.41
C GLY A 3 1.61 -8.45 3.40
N ARG A 4 2.40 -7.44 3.81
CA ARG A 4 1.99 -6.33 4.67
C ARG A 4 3.04 -5.22 4.64
N ALA A 5 2.67 -4.01 5.02
CA ALA A 5 3.50 -2.82 5.07
C ALA A 5 4.80 -3.05 5.85
N SER A 6 4.76 -3.80 6.95
CA SER A 6 5.94 -4.05 7.78
C SER A 6 7.06 -4.84 7.08
N HIS A 7 6.77 -5.55 5.98
CA HIS A 7 7.81 -6.20 5.17
C HIS A 7 8.74 -5.18 4.49
N TRP A 8 8.27 -3.95 4.28
CA TRP A 8 9.04 -2.85 3.72
C TRP A 8 9.81 -2.04 4.76
N ALA A 9 9.79 -2.41 6.05
CA ALA A 9 10.31 -1.56 7.13
C ALA A 9 11.79 -1.15 6.95
N SER A 10 12.64 -2.05 6.44
CA SER A 10 14.05 -1.74 6.15
C SER A 10 14.18 -0.74 4.99
N THR A 11 13.49 -1.00 3.88
CA THR A 11 13.46 -0.13 2.69
C THR A 11 12.86 1.24 3.02
N ALA A 12 11.75 1.27 3.75
CA ALA A 12 11.10 2.51 4.19
C ALA A 12 12.04 3.33 5.07
N ARG A 13 12.75 2.70 6.02
CA ARG A 13 13.74 3.40 6.86
C ARG A 13 14.85 4.03 6.02
N TRP A 14 15.36 3.30 5.03
CA TRP A 14 16.39 3.81 4.13
C TRP A 14 15.88 4.96 3.25
N LEU A 15 14.68 4.82 2.65
CA LEU A 15 14.05 5.90 1.87
C LEU A 15 13.74 7.14 2.73
N SER A 16 13.38 6.93 3.99
CA SER A 16 13.09 8.00 4.95
C SER A 16 14.27 8.91 5.27
N GLU A 17 15.50 8.55 4.88
CA GLU A 17 16.66 9.43 4.99
C GLU A 17 16.53 10.67 4.09
N ARG A 18 15.77 10.59 2.99
CA ARG A 18 15.62 11.68 2.01
C ARG A 18 14.19 11.95 1.57
N HIS A 19 13.27 11.03 1.79
CA HIS A 19 11.90 11.08 1.26
C HIS A 19 10.87 10.79 2.35
N ARG A 20 9.62 11.20 2.14
CA ARG A 20 8.52 10.71 2.98
C ARG A 20 8.12 9.33 2.47
N ALA A 21 8.44 8.28 3.23
CA ALA A 21 7.99 6.93 2.95
C ALA A 21 6.61 6.66 3.59
N VAL A 22 5.66 6.18 2.80
CA VAL A 22 4.34 5.72 3.26
C VAL A 22 4.16 4.30 2.75
N ALA A 23 3.80 3.38 3.65
CA ALA A 23 3.55 1.98 3.32
C ALA A 23 2.09 1.65 3.63
N LEU A 24 1.38 1.11 2.64
CA LEU A 24 -0.04 0.76 2.72
C LEU A 24 -0.19 -0.75 2.95
N ASP A 25 -1.04 -1.13 3.90
CA ASP A 25 -1.59 -2.48 3.96
C ASP A 25 -2.76 -2.59 2.98
N GLN A 26 -2.62 -3.38 1.91
CA GLN A 26 -3.73 -3.61 0.98
C GLN A 26 -4.93 -4.27 1.68
N ARG A 27 -6.14 -4.12 1.13
CA ARG A 27 -7.33 -4.84 1.62
C ARG A 27 -7.03 -6.33 1.86
N GLY A 28 -7.46 -6.85 3.01
CA GLY A 28 -7.23 -8.24 3.44
C GLY A 28 -5.80 -8.59 3.87
N HIS A 29 -4.92 -7.60 4.03
CA HIS A 29 -3.53 -7.74 4.46
C HIS A 29 -3.24 -6.90 5.71
N GLY A 30 -2.23 -7.33 6.49
CA GLY A 30 -1.74 -6.58 7.65
C GLY A 30 -2.85 -6.17 8.62
N GLN A 31 -2.99 -4.86 8.83
CA GLN A 31 -4.02 -4.26 9.69
C GLN A 31 -5.26 -3.77 8.92
N SER A 32 -5.30 -3.92 7.59
CA SER A 32 -6.46 -3.53 6.79
C SER A 32 -7.56 -4.57 6.83
N ASP A 33 -8.81 -4.09 6.78
CA ASP A 33 -9.99 -4.94 6.80
C ASP A 33 -10.04 -5.90 5.60
N LYS A 34 -10.77 -7.00 5.77
CA LYS A 34 -11.05 -7.92 4.66
C LYS A 34 -12.04 -7.29 3.68
N ALA A 35 -11.86 -7.55 2.39
CA ALA A 35 -12.79 -7.09 1.37
C ALA A 35 -14.17 -7.75 1.55
N PRO A 36 -15.27 -7.00 1.35
CA PRO A 36 -16.61 -7.58 1.25
C PRO A 36 -16.60 -8.68 0.17
N GLU A 37 -17.22 -9.82 0.48
CA GLU A 37 -17.35 -10.96 -0.43
C GLU A 37 -16.03 -11.52 -0.99
N GLY A 38 -14.88 -11.18 -0.38
CA GLY A 38 -13.57 -11.63 -0.86
C GLY A 38 -13.14 -11.01 -2.19
N GLN A 39 -13.61 -9.79 -2.50
CA GLN A 39 -13.21 -9.06 -3.70
C GLN A 39 -11.74 -8.60 -3.64
N TYR A 40 -10.87 -9.45 -4.17
CA TYR A 40 -9.41 -9.26 -4.23
C TYR A 40 -8.92 -9.20 -5.68
N THR A 41 -9.55 -8.34 -6.50
CA THR A 41 -9.15 -8.13 -7.90
C THR A 41 -8.00 -7.13 -8.00
N ARG A 42 -7.31 -7.10 -9.15
CA ARG A 42 -6.24 -6.14 -9.40
C ARG A 42 -6.80 -4.70 -9.43
N GLU A 43 -7.97 -4.54 -10.03
CA GLU A 43 -8.66 -3.26 -10.16
C GLU A 43 -9.01 -2.71 -8.77
N ALA A 44 -9.54 -3.56 -7.89
CA ALA A 44 -9.82 -3.22 -6.51
C ALA A 44 -8.56 -2.79 -5.73
N TYR A 45 -7.41 -3.42 -6.00
CA TYR A 45 -6.15 -3.01 -5.38
C TYR A 45 -5.63 -1.67 -5.90
N VAL A 46 -5.85 -1.36 -7.18
CA VAL A 46 -5.51 -0.04 -7.75
C VAL A 46 -6.39 1.04 -7.16
N GLU A 47 -7.71 0.79 -7.07
CA GLU A 47 -8.67 1.71 -6.46
C GLU A 47 -8.30 2.05 -5.00
N ASP A 48 -7.85 1.08 -4.21
CA ASP A 48 -7.37 1.32 -2.84
C ASP A 48 -6.17 2.28 -2.80
N VAL A 49 -5.21 2.07 -3.69
CA VAL A 49 -3.99 2.91 -3.75
C VAL A 49 -4.36 4.32 -4.20
N GLU A 50 -5.19 4.46 -5.24
CA GLU A 50 -5.68 5.75 -5.72
C GLU A 50 -6.42 6.51 -4.61
N ALA A 51 -7.34 5.84 -3.90
CA ALA A 51 -8.05 6.42 -2.78
C ALA A 51 -7.12 6.85 -1.64
N ALA A 52 -6.10 6.05 -1.32
CA ALA A 52 -5.11 6.41 -0.30
C ALA A 52 -4.27 7.62 -0.73
N LEU A 53 -3.88 7.72 -2.00
CA LEU A 53 -3.13 8.87 -2.52
C LEU A 53 -3.94 10.16 -2.45
N GLU A 54 -5.22 10.11 -2.80
CA GLU A 54 -6.13 11.26 -2.74
C GLU A 54 -6.39 11.69 -1.29
N GLN A 55 -6.84 10.76 -0.44
CA GLN A 55 -7.23 11.06 0.95
C GLN A 55 -6.06 11.56 1.80
N LEU A 56 -4.84 11.09 1.52
CA LEU A 56 -3.64 11.48 2.26
C LEU A 56 -2.86 12.63 1.59
N GLY A 57 -3.32 13.13 0.45
CA GLY A 57 -2.68 14.22 -0.28
C GLY A 57 -1.23 13.92 -0.66
N LEU A 58 -0.97 12.72 -1.18
CA LEU A 58 0.38 12.22 -1.43
C LEU A 58 0.91 12.52 -2.83
N ALA A 59 0.07 13.03 -3.74
CA ALA A 59 0.47 13.33 -5.11
C ALA A 59 1.26 14.65 -5.22
N PRO A 60 2.31 14.72 -6.06
CA PRO A 60 2.89 13.61 -6.84
C PRO A 60 3.73 12.66 -5.97
N THR A 61 3.72 11.36 -6.28
CA THR A 61 4.50 10.34 -5.56
C THR A 61 5.20 9.36 -6.50
N VAL A 62 6.15 8.60 -5.97
CA VAL A 62 6.71 7.40 -6.59
C VAL A 62 6.08 6.17 -5.93
N LEU A 63 5.47 5.31 -6.73
CA LEU A 63 4.90 4.04 -6.27
C LEU A 63 5.90 2.90 -6.47
N ILE A 64 6.10 2.08 -5.43
CA ILE A 64 6.98 0.90 -5.47
C ILE A 64 6.15 -0.32 -5.06
N GLY A 65 6.14 -1.34 -5.92
CA GLY A 65 5.37 -2.55 -5.75
C GLY A 65 6.23 -3.82 -5.82
N HIS A 66 5.72 -4.93 -5.28
CA HIS A 66 6.30 -6.26 -5.43
C HIS A 66 5.19 -7.30 -5.65
N ALA A 67 5.34 -8.09 -6.71
CA ALA A 67 4.36 -9.08 -7.17
C ALA A 67 3.00 -8.45 -7.54
N MET A 68 1.98 -8.63 -6.70
CA MET A 68 0.62 -8.12 -6.96
C MET A 68 0.37 -6.72 -6.40
N GLY A 69 1.31 -6.18 -5.62
CA GLY A 69 1.29 -4.80 -5.15
C GLY A 69 2.31 -3.95 -5.88
#